data_AF-A0A9E4F8A2-F1
#
_entry.id   AF-A0A9E4F8A2-F1
#
_cell.length_a   1.000
_cell.length_b   1.000
_cell.length_c   1.000
_cell.angle_alpha   90.00
_cell.angle_beta   90.00
_cell.angle_gamma   90.00
#
_symmetry.space_group_name_H-M   'P 1'
#
loop_
_entity.id
_entity.type
_entity.pdbx_description
1 polymer ?
#
loop_
_entity_poly.entity_id
_entity_poly.type
_entity_poly.pdbx_seq_one_letter_code
_entity_poly.pdbx_strand_id
1 'polypeptide(L)'
;MAMLAGVSLLAAPVAAACDSGPTYEDWAATDGAAGRINLDEVQEAFKDSNSPTEFEKRVNEIYEGDGIVLIRVEQDGSRTNLEAWEDLNKSKEIEDGIDDRLFSIVKDNDQHEMRGYGANGYYHHGFGAGNFLFTYMILSSFGPYGYYTPISRYDTISRNRSNYRNSSSYRNQVSKNTSYFNKQKSFAGSSYDQASKNVSSSRQSYQNSQRTTGNFRSSGTGVRSSWGSSSRSSAFGRSSSGFTGGGGSIRLVRRG
;
A
#
# COMPACT_ATOMS: atom_id res chain seq x y z
N MET A 1 32.83 -42.89 47.20
CA MET A 1 32.45 -43.54 45.92
C MET A 1 30.96 -43.29 45.72
N ALA A 2 30.63 -42.72 44.56
CA ALA A 2 29.30 -42.55 43.93
C ALA A 2 28.17 -41.83 44.70
N MET A 3 27.98 -40.55 44.34
CA MET A 3 26.67 -39.89 44.28
C MET A 3 25.78 -40.55 43.21
N LEU A 4 24.45 -40.49 43.37
CA LEU A 4 23.53 -40.17 42.28
C LEU A 4 22.17 -39.71 42.84
N ALA A 5 22.01 -38.39 42.91
CA ALA A 5 20.74 -37.72 43.12
C ALA A 5 19.97 -37.71 41.78
N GLY A 6 18.80 -38.35 41.74
CA GLY A 6 17.88 -38.28 40.61
C GLY A 6 16.96 -37.09 40.76
N VAL A 7 17.32 -35.94 40.18
CA VAL A 7 16.39 -34.82 39.99
C VAL A 7 15.69 -35.04 38.65
N SER A 8 14.43 -35.46 38.70
CA SER A 8 13.52 -35.43 37.56
C SER A 8 13.22 -33.96 37.23
N LEU A 9 13.91 -33.44 36.21
CA LEU A 9 13.51 -32.21 35.52
C LEU A 9 12.16 -32.46 34.87
N LEU A 10 11.08 -32.03 35.52
CA LEU A 10 9.80 -31.80 34.87
C LEU A 10 10.03 -30.73 33.80
N ALA A 11 10.20 -31.16 32.55
CA ALA A 11 10.12 -30.30 31.39
C ALA A 11 8.67 -29.79 31.33
N ALA A 12 8.43 -28.63 31.96
CA ALA A 12 7.21 -27.88 31.71
C ALA A 12 7.17 -27.61 30.20
N PRO A 13 6.04 -27.89 29.52
CA PRO A 13 5.89 -27.47 28.14
C PRO A 13 6.08 -25.95 28.14
N VAL A 14 7.14 -25.48 27.47
CA VAL A 14 7.24 -24.08 27.06
C VAL A 14 5.94 -23.82 26.31
N ALA A 15 5.05 -23.05 26.93
CA ALA A 15 3.89 -22.51 26.26
C ALA A 15 4.42 -21.86 24.98
N ALA A 16 4.09 -22.44 23.84
CA ALA A 16 4.27 -21.78 22.57
C ALA A 16 3.57 -20.43 22.74
N ALA A 17 4.35 -19.35 22.76
CA ALA A 17 3.82 -18.00 22.78
C ALA A 17 2.80 -17.94 21.64
N CYS A 18 1.52 -17.83 21.99
CA CYS A 18 0.46 -17.58 21.02
C CYS A 18 0.90 -16.35 20.25
N ASP A 19 1.05 -16.51 18.93
CA ASP A 19 1.59 -15.52 18.01
C ASP A 19 0.89 -14.18 18.24
N SER A 20 1.53 -13.30 19.01
CA SER A 20 1.02 -11.96 19.28
C SER A 20 1.15 -11.21 17.99
N GLY A 21 0.02 -10.83 17.38
CA GLY A 21 -0.05 -10.15 16.09
C GLY A 21 0.82 -8.89 15.99
N PRO A 22 0.72 -8.14 14.88
CA PRO A 22 1.68 -7.11 14.54
C PRO A 22 1.90 -6.10 15.68
N THR A 23 3.15 -5.67 15.91
CA THR A 23 3.41 -4.52 16.80
C THR A 23 2.93 -3.24 16.13
N TYR A 24 2.74 -2.18 16.92
CA TYR A 24 2.32 -0.89 16.36
C TYR A 24 3.37 -0.35 15.40
N GLU A 25 4.63 -0.47 15.77
CA GLU A 25 5.77 0.04 15.03
C GLU A 25 5.88 -0.65 13.67
N ASP A 26 5.72 -1.98 13.65
CA ASP A 26 5.75 -2.74 12.42
C ASP A 26 4.51 -2.45 11.53
N TRP A 27 3.32 -2.22 12.13
CA TRP A 27 2.12 -1.82 11.38
C TRP A 27 2.29 -0.43 10.77
N ALA A 28 2.78 0.53 11.55
CA ALA A 28 3.00 1.91 11.14
C ALA A 28 4.08 2.03 10.05
N ALA A 29 4.98 1.04 9.94
CA ALA A 29 5.97 0.96 8.88
C ALA A 29 5.39 0.49 7.53
N THR A 30 4.13 0.01 7.48
CA THR A 30 3.50 -0.41 6.24
C THR A 30 3.10 0.78 5.36
N ASP A 31 3.16 0.59 4.04
CA ASP A 31 2.76 1.62 3.08
C ASP A 31 1.28 2.03 3.24
N GLY A 32 0.40 1.06 3.52
CA GLY A 32 -1.02 1.32 3.78
C GLY A 32 -1.26 2.14 5.06
N ALA A 33 -0.53 1.88 6.14
CA ALA A 33 -0.66 2.67 7.38
C ALA A 33 -0.14 4.11 7.22
N ALA A 34 0.84 4.31 6.34
CA ALA A 34 1.38 5.62 6.00
C ALA A 34 0.49 6.44 5.03
N GLY A 35 -0.56 5.84 4.47
CA GLY A 35 -1.39 6.51 3.46
C GLY A 35 -0.77 6.51 2.05
N ARG A 36 0.14 5.58 1.75
CA ARG A 36 0.75 5.51 0.42
C ARG A 36 -0.14 4.76 -0.57
N ILE A 37 -0.10 5.22 -1.83
CA ILE A 37 -0.81 4.60 -2.94
C ILE A 37 0.09 4.52 -4.17
N ASN A 38 -0.11 3.47 -4.97
CA ASN A 38 0.59 3.30 -6.24
C ASN A 38 0.01 4.22 -7.32
N LEU A 39 0.63 5.38 -7.50
CA LEU A 39 0.14 6.42 -8.40
C LEU A 39 0.30 6.08 -9.89
N ASP A 40 1.22 5.17 -10.24
CA ASP A 40 1.33 4.66 -11.62
C ASP A 40 0.08 3.83 -11.96
N GLU A 41 -0.35 2.92 -11.07
CA GLU A 41 -1.58 2.14 -11.27
C GLU A 41 -2.84 3.02 -11.17
N VAL A 42 -2.86 4.07 -10.34
CA VAL A 42 -3.98 5.02 -10.31
C VAL A 42 -4.11 5.74 -11.65
N GLN A 43 -2.99 6.13 -12.26
CA GLN A 43 -2.99 6.78 -13.56
C GLN A 43 -3.46 5.82 -14.67
N GLU A 44 -3.04 4.56 -14.64
CA GLU A 44 -3.52 3.51 -15.54
C GLU A 44 -5.03 3.28 -15.36
N ALA A 45 -5.48 3.13 -14.11
CA ALA A 45 -6.90 3.01 -13.79
C ALA A 45 -7.71 4.22 -14.27
N PHE A 46 -7.15 5.42 -14.18
CA PHE A 46 -7.78 6.64 -14.68
C PHE A 46 -7.94 6.60 -16.20
N LYS A 47 -6.93 6.14 -16.94
CA LYS A 47 -6.94 6.03 -18.41
C LYS A 47 -7.91 4.95 -18.90
N ASP A 48 -8.01 3.83 -18.18
CA ASP A 48 -8.75 2.65 -18.62
C ASP A 48 -10.21 2.63 -18.17
N SER A 49 -10.58 3.46 -17.19
CA SER A 49 -11.94 3.46 -16.63
C SER A 49 -12.94 4.15 -17.57
N ASN A 50 -14.07 3.50 -17.79
CA ASN A 50 -15.16 4.04 -18.62
C ASN A 50 -16.24 4.75 -17.78
N SER A 51 -16.11 4.74 -16.45
CA SER A 51 -17.04 5.43 -15.57
C SER A 51 -16.39 5.80 -14.24
N PRO A 52 -16.96 6.77 -13.51
CA PRO A 52 -16.53 7.10 -12.15
C PRO A 52 -16.59 5.90 -11.22
N THR A 53 -17.60 5.04 -11.43
CA THR A 53 -17.79 3.84 -10.63
C THR A 53 -16.66 2.83 -10.77
N GLU A 54 -16.22 2.60 -12.00
CA GLU A 54 -15.09 1.71 -12.29
C GLU A 54 -13.80 2.29 -11.72
N PHE A 55 -13.60 3.60 -11.88
CA PHE A 55 -12.44 4.29 -11.35
C PHE A 55 -12.37 4.23 -9.82
N GLU A 56 -13.45 4.58 -9.12
CA GLU A 56 -13.55 4.47 -7.65
C GLU A 56 -13.22 3.06 -7.15
N LYS A 57 -13.76 2.05 -7.84
CA LYS A 57 -13.51 0.65 -7.53
C LYS A 57 -12.02 0.34 -7.69
N ARG A 58 -11.41 0.70 -8.83
CA ARG A 58 -9.99 0.43 -9.10
C ARG A 58 -9.06 1.14 -8.13
N VAL A 59 -9.32 2.41 -7.81
CA VAL A 59 -8.55 3.17 -6.82
C VAL A 59 -8.58 2.45 -5.46
N ASN A 60 -9.74 1.98 -5.02
CA ASN A 60 -9.89 1.25 -3.76
C ASN A 60 -9.32 -0.18 -3.79
N GLU A 61 -9.16 -0.79 -4.97
CA GLU A 61 -8.43 -2.06 -5.15
C GLU A 61 -6.92 -1.86 -5.07
N ILE A 62 -6.41 -0.76 -5.63
CA ILE A 62 -4.99 -0.37 -5.57
C ILE A 62 -4.60 0.05 -4.15
N TYR A 63 -5.50 0.76 -3.45
CA TYR A 63 -5.20 1.31 -2.14
C TYR A 63 -5.16 0.23 -1.05
N GLU A 64 -4.05 0.19 -0.31
CA GLU A 64 -3.83 -0.79 0.74
C GLU A 64 -4.19 -0.29 2.15
N GLY A 65 -4.49 1.00 2.33
CA GLY A 65 -4.93 1.57 3.59
C GLY A 65 -6.25 0.98 4.13
N ASP A 66 -6.59 1.32 5.37
CA ASP A 66 -7.78 0.79 6.05
C ASP A 66 -9.06 1.55 5.67
N GLY A 67 -8.98 2.86 5.49
CA GLY A 67 -10.09 3.73 5.11
C GLY A 67 -10.43 3.60 3.62
N ILE A 68 -11.66 3.94 3.28
CA ILE A 68 -12.14 3.94 1.88
C ILE A 68 -11.66 5.23 1.23
N VAL A 69 -11.21 5.13 -0.02
CA VAL A 69 -10.86 6.30 -0.82
C VAL A 69 -12.13 6.84 -1.47
N LEU A 70 -12.47 8.08 -1.14
CA LEU A 70 -13.57 8.87 -1.70
C LEU A 70 -13.03 9.83 -2.76
N ILE A 71 -13.82 10.06 -3.80
CA ILE A 71 -13.49 10.94 -4.91
C ILE A 71 -14.36 12.19 -4.84
N ARG A 72 -13.75 13.36 -5.03
CA ARG A 72 -14.42 14.66 -5.25
C ARG A 72 -13.92 15.24 -6.56
N VAL A 73 -14.81 15.79 -7.37
CA VAL A 73 -14.47 16.49 -8.61
C VAL A 73 -15.12 17.86 -8.59
N GLU A 74 -14.27 18.86 -8.72
CA GLU A 74 -14.65 20.26 -8.77
C GLU A 74 -14.24 20.85 -10.12
N GLN A 75 -15.01 21.83 -10.57
CA GLN A 75 -14.74 22.56 -11.80
C GLN A 75 -14.60 24.05 -11.49
N ASP A 76 -13.50 24.63 -11.97
CA ASP A 76 -13.25 26.06 -11.95
C ASP A 76 -12.94 26.52 -13.38
N GLY A 77 -13.96 27.02 -14.07
CA GLY A 77 -13.88 27.39 -15.48
C GLY A 77 -13.45 26.22 -16.38
N SER A 78 -12.30 26.36 -17.06
CA SER A 78 -11.71 25.34 -17.94
C SER A 78 -10.88 24.29 -17.19
N ARG A 79 -10.59 24.53 -15.91
CA ARG A 79 -9.80 23.64 -15.07
C ARG A 79 -10.73 22.71 -14.30
N THR A 80 -10.38 21.43 -14.26
CA THR A 80 -11.09 20.44 -13.46
C THR A 80 -10.13 19.80 -12.49
N ASN A 81 -10.55 19.64 -11.24
CA ASN A 81 -9.75 19.07 -10.17
C ASN A 81 -10.48 17.83 -9.61
N LEU A 82 -9.93 16.66 -9.87
CA LEU A 82 -10.32 15.43 -9.19
C LEU A 82 -9.41 15.22 -7.99
N GLU A 83 -9.98 15.02 -6.82
CA GLU A 83 -9.28 14.73 -5.58
C GLU A 83 -9.69 13.38 -5.03
N ALA A 84 -8.73 12.68 -4.43
CA ALA A 84 -8.95 11.42 -3.76
C ALA A 84 -8.54 11.52 -2.29
N TRP A 85 -9.47 11.21 -1.40
CA TRP A 85 -9.34 11.36 0.04
C TRP A 85 -9.59 10.02 0.74
N GLU A 86 -8.75 9.63 1.67
CA GLU A 86 -9.09 8.51 2.56
C GLU A 86 -9.97 9.00 3.71
N ASP A 87 -11.14 8.38 3.82
CA ASP A 87 -12.04 8.51 4.96
C ASP A 87 -11.43 7.84 6.20
N LEU A 88 -10.81 8.64 7.07
CA LEU A 88 -10.06 8.16 8.24
C LEU A 88 -10.97 7.89 9.45
N ASN A 89 -12.07 8.64 9.56
CA ASN A 89 -13.02 8.54 10.67
C ASN A 89 -14.24 7.66 10.35
N LYS A 90 -14.37 7.19 9.11
CA LYS A 90 -15.48 6.39 8.58
C LYS A 90 -16.80 7.15 8.52
N SER A 91 -16.76 8.47 8.34
CA SER A 91 -17.96 9.31 8.23
C SER A 91 -18.70 9.10 6.92
N LYS A 92 -18.02 8.50 5.92
CA LYS A 92 -18.51 8.28 4.54
C LYS A 92 -18.63 9.56 3.71
N GLU A 93 -18.14 10.68 4.24
CA GLU A 93 -18.09 11.98 3.59
C GLU A 93 -16.64 12.46 3.57
N ILE A 94 -16.32 13.43 2.72
CA ILE A 94 -14.98 14.01 2.67
C ILE A 94 -14.93 15.19 3.64
N GLU A 95 -14.07 15.09 4.64
CA GLU A 95 -13.84 16.12 5.64
C GLU A 95 -12.40 16.62 5.59
N ASP A 96 -12.15 17.74 4.92
CA ASP A 96 -10.80 18.27 4.64
C ASP A 96 -9.86 18.38 5.88
N GLY A 97 -10.43 18.55 7.08
CA GLY A 97 -9.67 18.65 8.34
C GLY A 97 -9.46 17.34 9.10
N ILE A 98 -10.12 16.24 8.69
CA ILE A 98 -10.07 14.94 9.37
C ILE A 98 -9.55 13.85 8.45
N ASP A 99 -9.84 13.95 7.16
CA ASP A 99 -9.42 12.99 6.15
C ASP A 99 -8.05 13.31 5.59
N ASP A 100 -7.48 12.34 4.88
CA ASP A 100 -6.17 12.47 4.28
C ASP A 100 -6.28 12.47 2.76
N ARG A 101 -5.95 13.62 2.14
CA ARG A 101 -5.85 13.69 0.69
C ARG A 101 -4.65 12.87 0.22
N LEU A 102 -4.89 11.91 -0.66
CA LEU A 102 -3.86 11.01 -1.17
C LEU A 102 -3.25 11.53 -2.46
N PHE A 103 -4.10 11.97 -3.39
CA PHE A 103 -3.69 12.51 -4.70
C PHE A 103 -4.75 13.43 -5.30
N SER A 104 -4.35 14.18 -6.33
CA SER A 104 -5.26 14.88 -7.23
C SER A 104 -4.88 14.66 -8.68
N ILE A 105 -5.86 14.70 -9.56
CA ILE A 105 -5.67 14.77 -11.00
C ILE A 105 -6.29 16.08 -11.47
N VAL A 106 -5.45 16.96 -11.99
CA VAL A 106 -5.88 18.23 -12.57
C VAL A 106 -5.92 18.08 -14.08
N LYS A 107 -7.04 18.47 -14.66
CA LYS A 107 -7.17 18.67 -16.09
C LYS A 107 -7.11 20.17 -16.37
N ASP A 108 -6.21 20.54 -17.28
CA ASP A 108 -6.17 21.87 -17.88
C ASP A 108 -6.10 21.69 -19.40
N ASN A 109 -7.19 22.02 -20.09
CA ASN A 109 -7.40 21.73 -21.50
C ASN A 109 -7.29 20.21 -21.81
N ASP A 110 -6.34 19.82 -22.65
CA ASP A 110 -6.06 18.41 -23.01
C ASP A 110 -4.86 17.81 -22.28
N GLN A 111 -4.33 18.53 -21.28
CA GLN A 111 -3.24 18.06 -20.44
C GLN A 111 -3.80 17.62 -19.09
N HIS A 112 -3.36 16.44 -18.64
CA HIS A 112 -3.67 15.93 -17.31
C HIS A 112 -2.40 15.91 -16.47
N GLU A 113 -2.55 16.24 -15.21
CA GLU A 113 -1.44 16.29 -14.26
C GLU A 113 -1.86 15.62 -12.96
N MET A 114 -1.11 14.61 -12.53
CA MET A 114 -1.32 13.93 -11.26
C MET A 114 -0.30 14.41 -10.23
N ARG A 115 -0.80 14.76 -9.04
CA ARG A 115 -0.01 15.16 -7.87
C ARG A 115 -0.34 14.24 -6.71
N GLY A 116 0.66 13.74 -6.00
CA GLY A 116 0.48 13.08 -4.72
C GLY A 116 0.48 14.08 -3.56
N TYR A 117 -0.12 13.69 -2.44
CA TYR A 117 -0.14 14.45 -1.18
C TYR A 117 0.24 13.57 0.01
N GLY A 118 0.60 14.21 1.13
CA GLY A 118 1.09 13.53 2.33
C GLY A 118 2.28 12.63 2.01
N ALA A 119 2.16 11.35 2.37
CA ALA A 119 3.18 10.34 2.08
C ALA A 119 3.47 10.14 0.58
N ASN A 120 2.60 10.62 -0.30
CA ASN A 120 2.73 10.56 -1.76
C ASN A 120 3.25 11.86 -2.37
N GLY A 121 3.60 12.87 -1.56
CA GLY A 121 3.98 14.21 -2.02
C GLY A 121 5.25 14.28 -2.89
N TYR A 122 5.98 13.18 -3.04
CA TYR A 122 7.11 13.06 -3.96
C TYR A 122 6.69 12.92 -5.43
N TYR A 123 5.42 12.60 -5.70
CA TYR A 123 4.94 12.28 -7.03
C TYR A 123 4.29 13.48 -7.73
N HIS A 124 4.77 13.76 -8.93
CA HIS A 124 4.24 14.81 -9.81
C HIS A 124 4.49 14.38 -11.26
N HIS A 125 3.42 14.11 -12.01
CA HIS A 125 3.55 13.62 -13.39
C HIS A 125 2.40 14.10 -14.28
N GLY A 126 2.75 14.67 -15.44
CA GLY A 126 1.83 14.97 -16.50
C GLY A 126 1.63 13.77 -17.43
N PHE A 127 0.40 13.52 -17.88
CA PHE A 127 0.10 12.44 -18.80
C PHE A 127 -0.94 12.88 -19.85
N GLY A 128 -0.80 12.33 -21.05
CA GLY A 128 -1.85 12.42 -22.06
C GLY A 128 -2.88 11.33 -21.82
N ALA A 129 -4.14 11.71 -21.58
CA ALA A 129 -5.26 10.79 -21.56
C ALA A 129 -6.44 11.34 -22.37
N GLY A 130 -7.27 10.44 -22.91
CA GLY A 130 -8.54 10.84 -23.50
C GLY A 130 -9.45 11.45 -22.43
N ASN A 131 -10.17 12.51 -22.80
CA ASN A 131 -10.99 13.28 -21.85
C ASN A 131 -12.25 12.56 -21.33
N PHE A 132 -12.50 11.30 -21.71
CA PHE A 132 -13.79 10.64 -21.53
C PHE A 132 -14.23 10.55 -20.05
N LEU A 133 -13.38 10.08 -19.14
CA LEU A 133 -13.72 9.94 -17.73
C LEU A 133 -13.99 11.30 -17.06
N PHE A 134 -13.13 12.30 -17.31
CA PHE A 134 -13.34 13.67 -16.84
C PHE A 134 -14.63 14.26 -17.43
N THR A 135 -14.87 14.09 -18.73
CA THR A 135 -16.10 14.54 -19.39
C THR A 135 -17.32 13.91 -18.74
N TYR A 136 -17.30 12.61 -18.43
CA TYR A 136 -18.42 11.97 -17.72
C TYR A 136 -18.58 12.53 -16.30
N MET A 137 -17.49 12.67 -15.54
CA MET A 137 -17.53 13.23 -14.18
C MET A 137 -18.04 14.67 -14.17
N ILE A 138 -17.65 15.48 -15.16
CA ILE A 138 -18.16 16.83 -15.36
C ILE A 138 -19.62 16.84 -15.80
N LEU A 139 -20.01 15.94 -16.72
CA LEU A 139 -21.41 15.81 -17.12
C LEU A 139 -22.29 15.43 -15.92
N SER A 140 -21.80 14.57 -15.04
CA SER A 140 -22.44 14.27 -13.76
C SER A 140 -22.37 15.44 -12.77
N SER A 141 -21.43 16.37 -12.94
CA SER A 141 -21.27 17.57 -12.13
C SER A 141 -22.07 18.77 -12.59
N PHE A 142 -22.87 18.68 -13.67
CA PHE A 142 -23.81 19.75 -14.05
C PHE A 142 -25.05 19.82 -13.15
N GLY A 143 -25.14 18.96 -12.12
CA GLY A 143 -25.94 19.24 -10.92
C GLY A 143 -25.24 20.26 -10.00
N PRO A 144 -25.92 20.86 -9.04
CA PRO A 144 -25.41 22.02 -8.29
C PRO A 144 -24.14 21.83 -7.42
N TYR A 145 -23.50 20.65 -7.38
CA TYR A 145 -22.54 20.29 -6.32
C TYR A 145 -21.27 19.54 -6.76
N GLY A 146 -20.86 19.55 -8.04
CA GLY A 146 -19.70 18.74 -8.43
C GLY A 146 -20.05 17.25 -8.52
N TYR A 147 -19.04 16.39 -8.70
CA TYR A 147 -19.18 14.95 -8.45
C TYR A 147 -18.52 14.62 -7.11
N TYR A 148 -19.18 13.84 -6.28
CA TYR A 148 -18.61 13.28 -5.06
C TYR A 148 -19.02 11.81 -4.97
N THR A 149 -18.18 10.97 -4.36
CA THR A 149 -18.55 9.59 -4.06
C THR A 149 -19.83 9.58 -3.21
N PRO A 150 -20.95 9.07 -3.73
CA PRO A 150 -22.20 9.05 -2.99
C PRO A 150 -22.11 8.17 -1.73
N ILE A 151 -22.64 8.66 -0.61
CA ILE A 151 -22.68 7.92 0.67
C ILE A 151 -23.28 6.52 0.51
N SER A 152 -24.33 6.38 -0.33
CA SER A 152 -24.99 5.10 -0.62
C SER A 152 -24.08 4.06 -1.28
N ARG A 153 -22.98 4.49 -1.90
CA ARG A 153 -22.00 3.62 -2.56
C ARG A 153 -20.87 3.19 -1.64
N TYR A 154 -20.64 3.90 -0.54
CA TYR A 154 -19.59 3.59 0.42
C TYR A 154 -19.56 2.11 0.81
N ASP A 155 -20.71 1.57 1.23
CA ASP A 155 -20.81 0.18 1.68
C ASP A 155 -20.60 -0.82 0.52
N THR A 156 -20.94 -0.43 -0.70
CA THR A 156 -20.67 -1.23 -1.91
C THR A 156 -19.18 -1.25 -2.24
N ILE A 157 -18.50 -0.10 -2.17
CA ILE A 157 -17.05 0.00 -2.37
C ILE A 157 -16.33 -0.82 -1.30
N SER A 158 -16.74 -0.70 -0.03
CA SER A 158 -16.18 -1.46 1.09
C SER A 158 -16.31 -2.97 0.91
N ARG A 159 -17.50 -3.44 0.49
CA ARG A 159 -17.72 -4.86 0.15
C ARG A 159 -16.86 -5.30 -1.04
N ASN A 160 -16.82 -4.53 -2.12
CA ASN A 160 -16.02 -4.83 -3.30
C ASN A 160 -14.53 -4.97 -2.95
N ARG A 161 -14.00 -4.02 -2.17
CA ARG A 161 -12.63 -4.04 -1.70
C ARG A 161 -12.35 -5.25 -0.82
N SER A 162 -13.24 -5.55 0.13
CA SER A 162 -13.08 -6.71 1.02
C SER A 162 -13.07 -8.02 0.22
N ASN A 163 -13.99 -8.17 -0.74
CA ASN A 163 -14.02 -9.33 -1.65
C ASN A 163 -12.77 -9.40 -2.51
N TYR A 164 -12.31 -8.27 -3.04
CA TYR A 164 -11.08 -8.19 -3.83
C TYR A 164 -9.86 -8.61 -3.01
N ARG A 165 -9.69 -8.09 -1.80
CA ARG A 165 -8.58 -8.44 -0.89
C ARG A 165 -8.55 -9.92 -0.51
N ASN A 166 -9.71 -10.58 -0.53
CA ASN A 166 -9.83 -12.03 -0.31
C ASN A 166 -9.63 -12.86 -1.59
N SER A 167 -9.46 -12.23 -2.76
CA SER A 167 -9.24 -12.91 -4.04
C SER A 167 -7.75 -13.21 -4.30
N SER A 168 -7.48 -14.13 -5.21
CA SER A 168 -6.11 -14.42 -5.67
C SER A 168 -5.48 -13.23 -6.39
N SER A 169 -6.27 -12.42 -7.08
CA SER A 169 -5.81 -11.25 -7.84
C SER A 169 -5.20 -10.16 -6.95
N TYR A 170 -5.61 -10.07 -5.68
CA TYR A 170 -5.05 -9.09 -4.75
C TYR A 170 -3.55 -9.27 -4.53
N ARG A 171 -3.04 -10.50 -4.54
CA ARG A 171 -1.60 -10.75 -4.41
C ARG A 171 -0.79 -10.12 -5.53
N ASN A 172 -1.35 -10.08 -6.74
CA ASN A 172 -0.71 -9.42 -7.88
C ASN A 172 -0.69 -7.90 -7.69
N GLN A 173 -1.78 -7.32 -7.15
CA GLN A 173 -1.84 -5.89 -6.84
C GLN A 173 -0.82 -5.49 -5.77
N VAL A 174 -0.72 -6.28 -4.69
CA VAL A 174 0.31 -6.10 -3.66
C VAL A 174 1.71 -6.12 -4.25
N SER A 175 1.99 -7.07 -5.16
CA SER A 175 3.28 -7.17 -5.82
C SER A 175 3.59 -5.93 -6.69
N LYS A 176 2.60 -5.45 -7.45
CA LYS A 176 2.69 -4.20 -8.23
C LYS A 176 2.98 -3.00 -7.31
N ASN A 177 2.25 -2.88 -6.21
CA ASN A 177 2.44 -1.81 -5.23
C ASN A 177 3.84 -1.85 -4.59
N THR A 178 4.27 -3.03 -4.14
CA THR A 178 5.61 -3.25 -3.56
C THR A 178 6.70 -2.88 -4.57
N SER A 179 6.58 -3.32 -5.82
CA SER A 179 7.51 -2.99 -6.90
C SER A 179 7.57 -1.48 -7.14
N TYR A 180 6.40 -0.83 -7.20
CA TYR A 180 6.30 0.62 -7.36
C TYR A 180 7.01 1.37 -6.21
N PHE A 181 6.72 1.04 -4.95
CA PHE A 181 7.32 1.75 -3.82
C PHE A 181 8.85 1.54 -3.75
N ASN A 182 9.34 0.34 -4.06
CA ASN A 182 10.78 0.07 -4.16
C ASN A 182 11.44 0.87 -5.29
N LYS A 183 10.79 0.93 -6.45
CA LYS A 183 11.26 1.74 -7.59
C LYS A 183 11.31 3.22 -7.21
N GLN A 184 10.26 3.75 -6.59
CA GLN A 184 10.18 5.16 -6.24
C GLN A 184 11.19 5.54 -5.15
N LYS A 185 11.46 4.65 -4.19
CA LYS A 185 12.52 4.84 -3.21
C LYS A 185 13.90 5.04 -3.85
N SER A 186 14.18 4.34 -4.95
CA SER A 186 15.42 4.52 -5.73
C SER A 186 15.38 5.75 -6.64
N PHE A 187 14.28 5.94 -7.36
CA PHE A 187 14.16 6.97 -8.40
C PHE A 187 13.98 8.38 -7.83
N ALA A 188 13.02 8.57 -6.92
CA ALA A 188 12.76 9.84 -6.26
C ALA A 188 13.70 10.08 -5.06
N GLY A 189 14.27 9.01 -4.49
CA GLY A 189 15.34 9.09 -3.51
C GLY A 189 14.97 9.93 -2.29
N SER A 190 15.72 11.01 -2.06
CA SER A 190 15.52 11.87 -0.90
C SER A 190 14.12 12.50 -0.84
N SER A 191 13.48 12.80 -1.98
CA SER A 191 12.12 13.36 -1.96
C SER A 191 11.09 12.31 -1.52
N TYR A 192 11.27 11.05 -1.91
CA TYR A 192 10.47 9.93 -1.44
C TYR A 192 10.61 9.74 0.07
N ASP A 193 11.85 9.70 0.58
CA ASP A 193 12.12 9.53 2.01
C ASP A 193 11.60 10.72 2.85
N GLN A 194 11.61 11.93 2.28
CA GLN A 194 11.07 13.11 2.94
C GLN A 194 9.53 13.09 2.97
N ALA A 195 8.88 12.78 1.83
CA ALA A 195 7.43 12.66 1.75
C ALA A 195 6.91 11.59 2.72
N SER A 196 7.62 10.47 2.82
CA SER A 196 7.37 9.38 3.75
C SER A 196 7.28 9.79 5.23
N LYS A 197 8.00 10.85 5.60
CA LYS A 197 8.00 11.42 6.96
C LYS A 197 7.00 12.56 7.12
N ASN A 198 6.58 13.17 6.00
CA ASN A 198 5.67 14.30 5.94
C ASN A 198 4.22 13.82 5.74
N VAL A 199 3.74 12.96 6.63
CA VAL A 199 2.32 12.58 6.69
C VAL A 199 1.46 13.74 7.22
N SER A 200 0.21 13.84 6.76
CA SER A 200 -0.72 14.89 7.18
C SER A 200 -1.02 14.84 8.69
N SER A 201 -1.48 15.96 9.26
CA SER A 201 -1.93 16.02 10.66
C SER A 201 -3.08 15.06 10.94
N SER A 202 -3.99 14.92 9.98
CA SER A 202 -5.08 13.94 9.96
C SER A 202 -4.55 12.51 10.11
N ARG A 203 -3.56 12.15 9.28
CA ARG A 203 -2.90 10.83 9.33
C ARG A 203 -2.20 10.58 10.65
N GLN A 204 -1.45 11.56 11.18
CA GLN A 204 -0.76 11.43 12.46
C GLN A 204 -1.76 11.18 13.60
N SER A 205 -2.88 11.90 13.58
CA SER A 205 -3.97 11.73 14.55
C SER A 205 -4.60 10.33 14.43
N TYR A 206 -4.83 9.86 13.20
CA TYR A 206 -5.29 8.50 12.93
C TYR A 206 -4.31 7.45 13.49
N GLN A 207 -3.03 7.54 13.17
CA GLN A 207 -2.01 6.59 13.64
C GLN A 207 -1.91 6.56 15.18
N ASN A 208 -1.97 7.73 15.83
CA ASN A 208 -2.02 7.82 17.29
C ASN A 208 -3.29 7.19 17.88
N SER A 209 -4.45 7.39 17.25
CA SER A 209 -5.70 6.73 17.63
C SER A 209 -5.61 5.22 17.47
N GLN A 210 -5.04 4.73 16.37
CA GLN A 210 -4.79 3.30 16.17
C GLN A 210 -3.89 2.74 17.27
N ARG A 211 -2.80 3.43 17.62
CA ARG A 211 -1.89 3.03 18.70
C ARG A 211 -2.60 2.89 20.05
N THR A 212 -3.41 3.88 20.42
CA THR A 212 -4.08 3.95 21.72
C THR A 212 -5.23 2.97 21.84
N THR A 213 -5.98 2.75 20.75
CA THR A 213 -7.12 1.82 20.71
C THR A 213 -6.71 0.37 20.48
N GLY A 214 -5.52 0.13 19.92
CA GLY A 214 -5.06 -1.21 19.54
C GLY A 214 -5.66 -1.73 18.22
N ASN A 215 -6.43 -0.89 17.51
CA ASN A 215 -7.12 -1.27 16.27
C ASN A 215 -6.16 -1.65 15.12
N PHE A 216 -4.89 -1.23 15.19
CA PHE A 216 -3.85 -1.67 14.24
C PHE A 216 -3.70 -3.20 14.17
N ARG A 217 -4.04 -3.93 15.25
CA ARG A 217 -3.94 -5.39 15.30
C ARG A 217 -4.93 -6.11 14.38
N SER A 218 -6.05 -5.46 14.06
CA SER A 218 -7.07 -5.99 13.14
C SER A 218 -7.04 -5.30 11.78
N SER A 219 -6.05 -4.43 11.54
CA SER A 219 -5.86 -3.69 10.30
C SER A 219 -5.69 -4.61 9.08
N GLY A 220 -6.18 -4.13 7.94
CA GLY A 220 -6.03 -4.77 6.64
C GLY A 220 -4.86 -4.22 5.82
N THR A 221 -4.09 -3.27 6.35
CA THR A 221 -2.97 -2.63 5.64
C THR A 221 -1.78 -3.57 5.49
N GLY A 222 -1.27 -3.74 4.27
CA GLY A 222 0.07 -4.28 4.05
C GLY A 222 0.32 -5.69 4.60
N VAL A 223 -0.53 -6.63 4.20
CA VAL A 223 -0.21 -8.06 3.99
C VAL A 223 0.40 -8.84 5.16
N ARG A 224 -0.44 -9.73 5.70
CA ARG A 224 -0.21 -10.76 6.73
C ARG A 224 0.91 -11.79 6.44
N SER A 225 1.80 -11.58 5.48
CA SER A 225 2.84 -12.58 5.12
C SER A 225 4.19 -12.38 5.83
N SER A 226 4.45 -11.24 6.46
CA SER A 226 5.69 -11.05 7.26
C SER A 226 5.52 -11.42 8.75
N TRP A 227 4.30 -11.78 9.17
CA TRP A 227 3.93 -11.84 10.57
C TRP A 227 3.74 -13.30 11.01
N GLY A 228 4.81 -14.09 10.82
CA GLY A 228 4.83 -15.54 11.14
C GLY A 228 5.82 -16.39 10.32
N SER A 229 6.55 -15.84 9.36
CA SER A 229 7.57 -16.57 8.58
C SER A 229 9.01 -16.15 8.95
N SER A 230 9.30 -16.11 10.25
CA SER A 230 10.68 -16.19 10.74
C SER A 230 10.82 -17.28 11.80
N SER A 231 10.40 -18.50 11.48
CA SER A 231 11.13 -19.66 11.97
C SER A 231 12.46 -19.67 11.22
N ARG A 232 13.45 -18.98 11.80
CA ARG A 232 14.86 -19.35 11.61
C ARG A 232 14.95 -20.82 12.03
N SER A 233 14.84 -21.72 11.05
CA SER A 233 15.32 -23.08 11.24
C SER A 233 16.81 -22.93 11.54
N SER A 234 17.14 -23.18 12.80
CA SER A 234 18.48 -23.51 13.22
C SER A 234 18.92 -24.74 12.42
N ALA A 235 19.50 -24.51 11.25
CA ALA A 235 20.25 -25.51 10.54
C ALA A 235 21.54 -25.72 11.34
N PHE A 236 21.49 -26.78 12.14
CA PHE A 236 22.61 -27.40 12.82
C PHE A 236 23.84 -27.43 11.92
N GLY A 237 24.98 -27.11 12.52
CA GLY A 237 26.25 -26.98 11.82
C GLY A 237 26.66 -28.23 11.06
N ARG A 238 27.42 -28.01 9.99
CA ARG A 238 28.40 -28.95 9.46
C ARG A 238 29.49 -28.16 8.75
N SER A 239 30.66 -28.10 9.38
CA SER A 239 31.93 -27.86 8.71
C SER A 239 32.22 -29.02 7.75
N SER A 240 32.67 -28.72 6.52
CA SER A 240 33.93 -29.22 5.93
C SER A 240 33.92 -29.12 4.40
N SER A 241 35.10 -28.81 3.83
CA SER A 241 35.60 -29.20 2.49
C SER A 241 34.69 -28.88 1.28
N GLY A 242 35.00 -27.91 0.42
CA GLY A 242 36.22 -27.86 -0.37
C GLY A 242 36.15 -28.87 -1.51
N PHE A 243 35.70 -28.45 -2.70
CA PHE A 243 36.11 -29.04 -3.99
C PHE A 243 35.80 -28.09 -5.16
N THR A 244 36.89 -27.73 -5.83
CA THR A 244 37.02 -27.05 -7.11
C THR A 244 36.81 -28.06 -8.24
N GLY A 245 36.23 -27.65 -9.39
CA GLY A 245 36.47 -28.38 -10.65
C GLY A 245 35.34 -28.34 -11.66
N GLY A 246 35.55 -27.59 -12.75
CA GLY A 246 34.66 -27.60 -13.92
C GLY A 246 35.09 -26.60 -14.99
N GLY A 247 36.34 -26.65 -15.43
CA GLY A 247 36.89 -25.79 -16.49
C GLY A 247 37.71 -26.60 -17.47
N GLY A 248 37.31 -26.57 -18.75
CA GLY A 248 37.75 -27.46 -19.81
C GLY A 248 39.23 -27.35 -20.21
N SER A 249 39.73 -28.51 -20.60
CA SER A 249 40.85 -28.83 -21.50
C SER A 249 41.62 -27.69 -22.18
N ILE A 250 42.93 -27.65 -21.97
CA ILE A 250 43.92 -27.41 -23.04
C ILE A 250 45.07 -28.42 -22.87
N ARG A 251 45.26 -29.26 -23.89
CA ARG A 251 46.41 -30.15 -24.09
C ARG A 251 47.62 -29.31 -24.51
N LEU A 252 48.75 -29.49 -23.84
CA LEU A 252 50.06 -29.12 -24.37
C LEU A 252 51.01 -30.30 -24.15
N VAL A 253 51.33 -30.99 -25.26
CA VAL A 253 52.32 -32.06 -25.32
C VAL A 253 53.67 -31.43 -25.64
N ARG A 254 54.71 -31.68 -24.83
CA ARG A 254 56.07 -31.92 -25.34
C ARG A 254 57.05 -32.52 -24.30
N ARG A 255 57.62 -33.67 -24.72
CA ARG A 255 58.95 -34.26 -24.47
C ARG A 255 59.27 -34.97 -23.14
N GLY A 256 59.34 -36.29 -23.28
CA GLY A 256 60.40 -37.19 -22.84
C GLY A 256 60.36 -38.40 -23.76
#